data_AF-A0A0Q4LR61-F1
#
_entry.id   AF-A0A0Q4LR61-F1
#
_cell.length_a   1.000
_cell.length_b   1.000
_cell.length_c   1.000
_cell.angle_alpha   90.00
_cell.angle_beta   90.00
_cell.angle_gamma   90.00
#
_symmetry.space_group_name_H-M   'P 1'
#
loop_
_entity.id
_entity.type
_entity.pdbx_description
1 polymer ?
#
loop_
_entity_poly.entity_id
_entity_poly.type
_entity_poly.pdbx_seq_one_letter_code
_entity_poly.pdbx_strand_id
1 'polypeptide(L)' 'MSNNDILKKLRVALSLKTEDIITICDLVGFKVTKAELGDIFRNEDHENFKPCGDQILRNFLNGLVIYKRGPREEQK' A
#
# COMPACT_ATOMS: atom_id res chain seq x y z
N MET A 1 9.38 12.85 6.28
CA MET A 1 9.11 11.59 5.55
C MET A 1 7.61 11.48 5.42
N SER A 2 7.09 11.47 4.19
CA SER A 2 5.67 11.39 3.88
C SER A 2 5.17 9.94 3.83
N ASN A 3 3.84 9.75 3.81
CA ASN A 3 3.25 8.42 3.59
C ASN A 3 3.61 7.84 2.21
N ASN A 4 3.79 8.69 1.19
CA ASN A 4 4.29 8.30 -0.12
C ASN A 4 5.70 7.71 -0.01
N ASP A 5 6.59 8.36 0.76
CA ASP A 5 7.95 7.87 0.99
C ASP A 5 7.95 6.50 1.67
N ILE A 6 7.12 6.33 2.70
CA ILE A 6 7.00 5.06 3.44
C ILE A 6 6.55 3.95 2.48
N LEU A 7 5.46 4.18 1.75
CA LEU A 7 4.91 3.19 0.84
C LEU A 7 5.89 2.85 -0.30
N LYS A 8 6.58 3.85 -0.86
CA LYS A 8 7.59 3.66 -1.91
C LYS A 8 8.81 2.89 -1.40
N LYS A 9 9.29 3.20 -0.19
CA LYS A 9 10.40 2.47 0.45
C LYS A 9 10.03 1.02 0.73
N LEU A 10 8.83 0.76 1.28
CA LEU A 10 8.36 -0.61 1.53
C LEU A 10 8.19 -1.40 0.23
N ARG A 11 7.64 -0.77 -0.82
CA ARG A 11 7.54 -1.38 -2.15
C ARG A 11 8.89 -1.85 -2.65
N VAL A 12 9.91 -0.98 -2.61
CA VAL A 12 11.25 -1.31 -3.09
C VAL A 12 11.94 -2.33 -2.18
N ALA A 13 11.91 -2.13 -0.86
CA ALA A 13 12.57 -3.01 0.11
C ALA A 13 12.02 -4.44 0.09
N LEU A 14 10.74 -4.61 -0.25
CA LEU A 14 10.08 -5.90 -0.33
C LEU A 14 9.90 -6.42 -1.77
N SER A 15 10.50 -5.72 -2.76
CA SER A 15 10.40 -6.04 -4.20
C SER A 15 8.95 -6.24 -4.69
N LEU A 16 8.02 -5.44 -4.17
CA LEU A 16 6.60 -5.51 -4.51
C LEU A 16 6.31 -4.80 -5.83
N LYS A 17 5.51 -5.43 -6.67
CA LYS A 17 4.89 -4.81 -7.85
C LYS A 17 3.61 -4.08 -7.44
N THR A 18 3.11 -3.23 -8.32
CA THR A 18 1.83 -2.52 -8.10
C THR A 18 0.67 -3.51 -7.88
N GLU A 19 0.68 -4.64 -8.59
CA GLU A 19 -0.32 -5.71 -8.44
C GLU A 19 -0.27 -6.37 -7.05
N ASP A 20 0.93 -6.52 -6.48
CA ASP A 20 1.09 -7.06 -5.12
C ASP A 20 0.48 -6.10 -4.10
N ILE A 21 0.70 -4.78 -4.25
CA ILE A 21 0.13 -3.77 -3.35
C ILE A 21 -1.41 -3.77 -3.43
N ILE A 22 -1.98 -3.91 -4.63
CA ILE A 22 -3.44 -4.03 -4.80
C ILE A 22 -3.95 -5.27 -4.06
N THR A 23 -3.30 -6.42 -4.27
CA THR A 23 -3.65 -7.68 -3.60
C THR A 23 -3.54 -7.56 -2.07
N ILE A 24 -2.48 -6.92 -1.58
CA ILE A 24 -2.23 -6.69 -0.15
C ILE A 24 -3.36 -5.85 0.47
N CYS A 25 -3.74 -4.75 -0.17
CA CYS A 25 -4.86 -3.92 0.31
C CYS A 25 -6.20 -4.69 0.26
N ASP A 26 -6.37 -5.56 -0.73
CA ASP A 26 -7.58 -6.37 -0.88
C ASP A 26 -7.79 -7.38 0.25
N LEU A 27 -6.71 -7.86 0.88
CA LEU A 27 -6.77 -8.77 2.03
C LEU A 27 -7.52 -8.20 3.24
N VAL A 28 -7.64 -6.87 3.33
CA VAL A 28 -8.40 -6.18 4.37
C VAL A 28 -9.67 -5.52 3.82
N GLY A 29 -10.10 -5.89 2.61
CA GLY A 29 -11.27 -5.34 1.93
C GLY A 29 -11.08 -3.91 1.42
N PHE A 30 -9.85 -3.41 1.36
CA PHE A 30 -9.57 -2.06 0.90
C PHE A 30 -9.20 -2.07 -0.60
N LYS A 31 -10.13 -1.60 -1.44
CA LYS A 31 -9.92 -1.55 -2.89
C LYS A 31 -9.07 -0.35 -3.27
N VAL A 32 -7.99 -0.61 -4.01
CA VAL A 32 -7.11 0.42 -4.59
C VAL A 32 -6.87 0.10 -6.05
N THR A 33 -6.90 1.12 -6.91
CA THR A 33 -6.67 0.96 -8.33
C THR A 33 -5.20 1.18 -8.71
N LYS A 34 -4.80 0.65 -9.87
CA LYS A 34 -3.47 0.88 -10.45
C LYS A 34 -3.22 2.37 -10.74
N ALA A 35 -4.26 3.12 -11.12
CA ALA A 35 -4.17 4.56 -11.39
C ALA A 35 -3.87 5.35 -10.11
N GLU A 36 -4.59 5.08 -9.02
CA GLU A 36 -4.36 5.74 -7.72
C GLU A 36 -2.95 5.47 -7.18
N LEU A 37 -2.48 4.22 -7.27
CA LEU A 37 -1.10 3.89 -6.90
C LEU A 37 -0.08 4.58 -7.81
N GLY A 38 -0.39 4.73 -9.11
CA GLY A 38 0.40 5.51 -10.05
C GLY A 38 0.60 6.94 -9.56
N ASP A 39 -0.50 7.64 -9.25
CA ASP A 39 -0.48 9.03 -8.75
C ASP A 39 0.30 9.16 -7.42
N ILE A 40 0.19 8.17 -6.53
CA ILE A 40 0.91 8.13 -5.24
C ILE A 40 2.42 7.95 -5.42
N PHE A 41 2.85 7.19 -6.43
CA PHE A 41 4.28 6.88 -6.65
C PHE A 41 5.02 7.89 -7.53
N ARG A 42 4.31 8.87 -8.10
CA ARG A 42 4.92 9.98 -8.84
C ARG A 42 5.80 10.84 -7.92
N ASN A 43 6.68 11.62 -8.52
CA ASN A 43 7.43 12.64 -7.80
C ASN A 43 6.50 13.78 -7.40
N GLU A 44 6.82 14.48 -6.32
CA GLU A 44 6.00 15.56 -5.75
C GLU A 44 5.77 16.73 -6.73
N ASP A 45 6.71 16.99 -7.63
CA ASP A 45 6.60 18.04 -8.66
C ASP A 45 5.69 17.67 -9.84
N HIS A 46 5.16 16.44 -9.89
CA HIS A 46 4.32 16.00 -11.01
C HIS A 46 2.89 16.53 -10.87
N GLU A 47 2.31 17.05 -11.95
CA GLU A 47 0.90 17.54 -12.01
C GLU A 47 -0.18 16.58 -11.45
N ASN A 48 0.06 15.27 -11.52
CA ASN A 48 -0.88 14.23 -11.08
C ASN A 48 -0.39 13.55 -9.79
N PHE A 49 0.61 14.11 -9.12
CA PHE A 49 1.04 13.63 -7.82
C PHE A 49 -0.12 13.73 -6.83
N LYS A 50 -0.33 12.66 -6.07
CA LYS A 50 -1.30 12.66 -4.98
C LYS A 50 -0.65 12.21 -3.68
N PRO A 51 -0.90 12.92 -2.57
CA PRO A 51 -0.44 12.47 -1.26
C PRO A 51 -1.12 11.14 -0.91
N CYS A 52 -0.33 10.21 -0.37
CA CYS A 52 -0.82 8.95 0.17
C CYS A 52 -1.54 9.23 1.50
N GLY A 53 -2.86 9.03 1.53
CA GLY A 53 -3.64 9.20 2.74
C GLY A 53 -3.29 8.15 3.81
N ASP A 54 -3.43 8.51 5.09
CA ASP A 54 -3.18 7.61 6.21
C ASP A 54 -4.02 6.32 6.14
N GLN A 55 -5.23 6.42 5.59
CA GLN A 55 -6.10 5.27 5.37
C GLN A 55 -5.48 4.24 4.42
N ILE A 56 -4.84 4.69 3.33
CA ILE A 56 -4.19 3.79 2.36
C ILE A 56 -3.00 3.10 3.04
N LEU A 57 -2.14 3.87 3.70
CA LEU A 57 -0.96 3.31 4.35
C LEU A 57 -1.33 2.34 5.48
N ARG A 58 -2.31 2.68 6.32
CA ARG A 58 -2.79 1.80 7.40
C ARG A 58 -3.31 0.48 6.84
N ASN A 59 -4.17 0.51 5.82
CA ASN A 59 -4.73 -0.72 5.24
C ASN A 59 -3.66 -1.54 4.53
N PHE A 60 -2.73 -0.90 3.82
CA PHE A 60 -1.57 -1.59 3.26
C PHE A 60 -0.76 -2.31 4.34
N LEU A 61 -0.45 -1.65 5.46
CA LEU A 61 0.33 -2.27 6.54
C LEU A 61 -0.41 -3.43 7.21
N ASN A 62 -1.71 -3.29 7.46
CA ASN A 62 -2.55 -4.39 7.99
C ASN A 62 -2.60 -5.57 7.00
N GLY A 63 -2.84 -5.29 5.72
CA GLY A 63 -2.81 -6.29 4.66
C GLY A 63 -1.44 -6.94 4.52
N LEU A 64 -0.36 -6.18 4.70
CA LEU A 64 1.01 -6.68 4.58
C LEU A 64 1.34 -7.69 5.69
N VAL A 65 0.82 -7.46 6.91
CA VAL A 65 0.91 -8.43 7.99
C VAL A 65 0.23 -9.74 7.59
N ILE A 66 -0.99 -9.68 7.05
CA ILE A 66 -1.72 -10.88 6.57
C ILE A 66 -0.95 -11.56 5.44
N TYR A 67 -0.45 -10.79 4.47
CA TYR A 67 0.29 -11.30 3.32
C TYR A 67 1.59 -12.02 3.71
N LYS A 68 2.30 -11.55 4.74
CA LYS A 68 3.58 -12.12 5.17
C LYS A 68 3.48 -13.15 6.29
N ARG A 69 2.46 -13.06 7.14
CA ARG A 69 2.33 -13.89 8.36
C ARG A 69 1.08 -14.78 8.38
N GLY A 70 0.17 -14.60 7.43
CA GLY A 70 -1.15 -15.23 7.44
C GLY A 70 -2.19 -14.42 8.24
N PRO A 71 -3.48 -14.74 8.09
CA PRO A 71 -4.54 -14.11 8.89
C PRO A 71 -4.35 -14.44 10.37
N ARG A 72 -4.76 -13.51 11.24
CA ARG A 72 -4.75 -13.76 12.68
C ARG A 72 -5.73 -14.90 12.98
N GLU A 73 -5.26 -15.94 13.64
CA GLU A 73 -6.13 -17.00 14.14
C GLU A 73 -7.13 -16.38 15.13
N GLU A 74 -8.42 -16.60 14.87
CA GLU A 74 -9.48 -16.13 15.73
C GLU A 74 -9.35 -16.87 17.06
N GLN A 75 -9.07 -16.12 18.14
CA GLN A 75 -9.03 -16.69 19.48
C GLN A 75 -10.47 -17.08 19.84
N LYS A 76 -10.78 -18.38 19.73
CA LYS A 76 -12.01 -18.98 20.24
C LYS A 76 -12.05 -18.92 21.76
#